data_AF-A0A1S2KS86-F1
#
_entry.id   AF-A0A1S2KS86-F1
#
_cell.length_a   1.000
_cell.length_b   1.000
_cell.length_c   1.000
_cell.angle_alpha   90.00
_cell.angle_beta   90.00
_cell.angle_gamma   90.00
#
_symmetry.space_group_name_H-M   'P 1'
#
loop_
_entity.id
_entity.type
_entity.pdbx_description
1 polymer ?
#
loop_
_entity_poly.entity_id
_entity_poly.type
_entity_poly.pdbx_seq_one_letter_code
_entity_poly.pdbx_strand_id
1 'polypeptide(L)'
;MLLGPAAQEAAAAPLPGGLGPCVGDSCPDRHPGINNGPITHRDDGVNIFVGADFLVRGRAAEAEGRVVVLDDFDMAKDTGASAVYNVGVVGVGSRVPPPAGSDFLVTGGDVTVATGQRLIAEGGVVRHAGTATGTIEGTTVRDPRATAPYRALRDQLTDASQCYARVDGSPRPATGTAVNQGGQTLFTGDGTSALQVFNVDFDLTTAGGGQQGLVFRNIPAGATILVNVFGANRVLSTYSGGIDDATDPLNGYRERLLWNFPDSTALSLAGTGQFQGSVLVGAQESRTTVTLPGINGRFFTTGSLVHTSAATGGGGQEFHAYPFTGDLPDCGSTPQPVRGEVRVVKRDADSGAVLPGARFELWEETNGVAGLQVSGAGADTRVGGVCTTDAQGVCARTVEEGAYYWREVGAPEGYELPDPAVFGPLELNASNAERGVQVTALNTRTPQPARGSLWIHKTDAKNGEPLPGAVFELWRETNGVAGLQTGGARPDTRQGAGCSTDEIGVCSFTELPAGTYYLRETAVPEGYVLPEDPVTGPYVLTEENPGEEVVVEVANQRGEPGKGGKGRDRTL
;
A
#
# COMPACT_ATOMS: atom_id res chain seq x y z
N MET A 1 -8.39 -34.90 35.32
CA MET A 1 -7.77 -34.87 33.97
C MET A 1 -7.76 -33.43 33.52
N LEU A 2 -6.62 -32.75 33.66
CA LEU A 2 -6.41 -31.44 33.06
C LEU A 2 -5.82 -31.70 31.68
N LEU A 3 -6.57 -31.35 30.64
CA LEU A 3 -6.08 -31.31 29.26
C LEU A 3 -5.01 -30.21 29.20
N GLY A 4 -3.77 -30.60 28.91
CA GLY A 4 -2.68 -29.65 28.70
C GLY A 4 -2.94 -28.77 27.49
N PRO A 5 -2.28 -27.60 27.41
CA PRO A 5 -2.38 -26.75 26.23
C PRO A 5 -1.89 -27.55 25.01
N ALA A 6 -2.67 -27.49 23.93
CA ALA A 6 -2.24 -28.03 22.64
C ALA A 6 -0.89 -27.40 22.29
N ALA A 7 0.13 -28.23 22.08
CA ALA A 7 1.41 -27.79 21.55
C ALA A 7 1.12 -27.12 20.21
N GLN A 8 1.42 -25.83 20.11
CA GLN A 8 1.42 -25.11 18.86
C GLN A 8 2.50 -25.77 18.00
N GLU A 9 2.14 -26.36 16.85
CA GLU A 9 3.11 -26.90 15.90
C GLU A 9 4.09 -25.76 15.58
N ALA A 10 5.38 -25.98 15.87
CA ALA A 10 6.42 -25.04 15.51
C ALA A 10 6.42 -24.93 13.98
N ALA A 11 6.17 -23.73 13.46
CA ALA A 11 6.29 -23.47 12.04
C ALA A 11 7.73 -23.76 11.60
N ALA A 12 7.90 -24.49 10.50
CA ALA A 12 9.21 -24.76 9.91
C ALA A 12 9.98 -23.45 9.71
N ALA A 13 11.25 -23.40 10.10
CA ALA A 13 12.07 -22.21 9.96
C ALA A 13 12.43 -22.02 8.47
N PRO A 14 11.89 -20.99 7.80
CA PRO A 14 12.15 -20.77 6.38
C PRO A 14 13.49 -20.03 6.19
N LEU A 15 13.78 -19.66 4.95
CA LEU A 15 14.85 -18.69 4.68
C LEU A 15 14.43 -17.31 5.23
N PRO A 16 15.40 -16.44 5.59
CA PRO A 16 15.11 -15.15 6.19
C PRO A 16 14.22 -14.25 5.32
N GLY A 17 13.46 -13.36 5.95
CA GLY A 17 12.57 -12.43 5.25
C GLY A 17 11.33 -13.06 4.63
N GLY A 18 10.92 -14.24 5.12
CA GLY A 18 9.81 -15.00 4.53
C GLY A 18 10.14 -15.61 3.17
N LEU A 19 11.43 -15.67 2.81
CA LEU A 19 11.89 -16.30 1.58
C LEU A 19 11.73 -17.81 1.64
N GLY A 20 11.62 -18.42 0.46
CA GLY A 20 11.51 -19.87 0.33
C GLY A 20 10.11 -20.29 -0.12
N PRO A 21 9.10 -20.27 0.77
CA PRO A 21 7.74 -20.69 0.43
C PRO A 21 7.12 -19.92 -0.73
N CYS A 22 6.07 -20.47 -1.31
CA CYS A 22 5.23 -19.73 -2.24
C CYS A 22 4.41 -18.68 -1.48
N VAL A 23 4.20 -17.50 -2.07
CA VAL A 23 3.49 -16.38 -1.42
C VAL A 23 2.22 -16.00 -2.20
N GLY A 24 1.11 -15.87 -1.48
CA GLY A 24 -0.18 -15.40 -1.98
C GLY A 24 -1.24 -16.50 -2.15
N ASP A 25 -2.49 -16.09 -2.33
CA ASP A 25 -3.65 -16.99 -2.34
C ASP A 25 -3.74 -17.91 -3.57
N SER A 26 -2.89 -17.69 -4.57
CA SER A 26 -2.87 -18.45 -5.83
C SER A 26 -1.74 -19.48 -5.89
N CYS A 27 -1.07 -19.74 -4.77
CA CYS A 27 -0.08 -20.81 -4.66
C CYS A 27 -0.71 -22.18 -4.93
N PRO A 28 -0.03 -23.07 -5.66
CA PRO A 28 -0.52 -24.42 -5.84
C PRO A 28 -0.27 -25.28 -4.60
N ASP A 29 -1.21 -26.18 -4.27
CA ASP A 29 -1.01 -27.19 -3.20
C ASP A 29 0.20 -28.08 -3.47
N ARG A 30 0.46 -28.36 -4.75
CA ARG A 30 1.65 -29.07 -5.25
C ARG A 30 2.18 -28.33 -6.46
N HIS A 31 3.45 -27.95 -6.45
CA HIS A 31 4.03 -27.28 -7.61
C HIS A 31 4.03 -28.20 -8.84
N PRO A 32 3.59 -27.70 -10.01
CA PRO A 32 3.67 -28.45 -11.25
C PRO A 32 5.11 -28.79 -11.60
N GLY A 33 5.35 -29.97 -12.19
CA GLY A 33 6.64 -30.26 -12.82
C GLY A 33 6.92 -29.33 -14.02
N ILE A 34 8.10 -29.47 -14.63
CA ILE A 34 8.50 -28.62 -15.75
C ILE A 34 7.54 -28.82 -16.93
N ASN A 35 6.90 -27.75 -17.39
CA ASN A 35 5.89 -27.80 -18.45
C ASN A 35 5.78 -26.48 -19.23
N ASN A 36 5.02 -26.50 -20.32
CA ASN A 36 4.68 -25.33 -21.15
C ASN A 36 3.16 -25.08 -21.20
N GLY A 37 2.42 -25.59 -20.22
CA GLY A 37 0.97 -25.50 -20.13
C GLY A 37 0.47 -24.10 -19.77
N PRO A 38 -0.86 -23.92 -19.63
CA PRO A 38 -1.43 -22.63 -19.22
C PRO A 38 -1.00 -22.26 -17.78
N ILE A 39 -0.90 -20.97 -17.49
CA ILE A 39 -0.66 -20.47 -16.13
C ILE A 39 -1.97 -20.55 -15.35
N THR A 40 -2.03 -21.42 -14.34
CA THR A 40 -3.20 -21.60 -13.45
C THR A 40 -2.95 -21.15 -12.02
N HIS A 41 -1.69 -20.93 -11.65
CA HIS A 41 -1.24 -20.56 -10.30
C HIS A 41 -0.28 -19.37 -10.35
N ARG A 42 -0.06 -18.73 -9.21
CA ARG A 42 0.86 -17.59 -9.08
C ARG A 42 1.64 -17.68 -7.78
N ASP A 43 2.86 -17.15 -7.82
CA ASP A 43 3.75 -17.05 -6.67
C ASP A 43 4.34 -15.64 -6.59
N ASP A 44 3.93 -14.88 -5.58
CA ASP A 44 4.45 -13.52 -5.34
C ASP A 44 5.82 -13.52 -4.65
N GLY A 45 6.32 -14.70 -4.25
CA GLY A 45 7.60 -14.86 -3.58
C GLY A 45 8.77 -14.45 -4.47
N VAL A 46 9.83 -13.92 -3.84
CA VAL A 46 11.10 -13.69 -4.55
C VAL A 46 11.68 -15.03 -4.95
N ASN A 47 11.80 -15.26 -6.26
CA ASN A 47 12.42 -16.48 -6.78
C ASN A 47 13.93 -16.31 -6.91
N ILE A 48 14.37 -15.14 -7.38
CA ILE A 48 15.79 -14.82 -7.56
C ILE A 48 16.10 -13.54 -6.79
N PHE A 49 17.09 -13.61 -5.90
CA PHE A 49 17.66 -12.45 -5.22
C PHE A 49 19.15 -12.35 -5.56
N VAL A 50 19.57 -11.17 -5.98
CA VAL A 50 20.96 -10.84 -6.31
C VAL A 50 21.36 -9.60 -5.51
N GLY A 51 22.33 -9.74 -4.62
CA GLY A 51 22.76 -8.67 -3.70
C GLY A 51 23.64 -7.60 -4.34
N ALA A 52 24.12 -7.83 -5.56
CA ALA A 52 24.86 -6.87 -6.39
C ALA A 52 24.36 -6.98 -7.86
N ASP A 53 25.26 -6.94 -8.84
CA ASP A 53 24.88 -6.96 -10.27
C ASP A 53 24.34 -8.31 -10.76
N PHE A 54 23.31 -8.26 -11.61
CA PHE A 54 22.84 -9.39 -12.40
C PHE A 54 23.17 -9.19 -13.89
N LEU A 55 24.14 -9.98 -14.38
CA LEU A 55 24.61 -9.97 -15.76
C LEU A 55 24.00 -11.13 -16.57
N VAL A 56 23.18 -10.81 -17.56
CA VAL A 56 22.68 -11.77 -18.56
C VAL A 56 23.61 -11.75 -19.77
N ARG A 57 24.22 -12.90 -20.08
CA ARG A 57 25.24 -13.08 -21.12
C ARG A 57 24.98 -14.33 -21.96
N GLY A 58 25.79 -14.51 -23.01
CA GLY A 58 25.78 -15.75 -23.77
C GLY A 58 24.39 -16.10 -24.33
N ARG A 59 24.02 -17.36 -24.21
CA ARG A 59 22.74 -17.91 -24.68
C ARG A 59 21.70 -18.13 -23.58
N ALA A 60 21.85 -17.51 -22.41
CA ALA A 60 20.87 -17.57 -21.32
C ALA A 60 19.50 -17.03 -21.74
N ALA A 61 18.41 -17.73 -21.43
CA ALA A 61 17.12 -17.44 -22.04
C ALA A 61 16.12 -16.83 -21.07
N GLU A 62 15.93 -17.40 -19.88
CA GLU A 62 14.75 -17.04 -19.07
C GLU A 62 15.01 -17.09 -17.56
N ALA A 63 14.28 -16.27 -16.81
CA ALA A 63 14.19 -16.31 -15.36
C ALA A 63 12.74 -16.20 -14.88
N GLU A 64 12.20 -17.30 -14.40
CA GLU A 64 10.84 -17.37 -13.87
C GLU A 64 10.75 -16.81 -12.45
N GLY A 65 9.57 -16.27 -12.11
CA GLY A 65 9.30 -15.74 -10.78
C GLY A 65 9.78 -14.29 -10.61
N ARG A 66 9.60 -13.74 -9.41
CA ARG A 66 10.06 -12.38 -9.10
C ARG A 66 11.57 -12.35 -8.94
N VAL A 67 12.21 -11.45 -9.66
CA VAL A 67 13.66 -11.22 -9.64
C VAL A 67 13.94 -9.88 -8.95
N VAL A 68 14.78 -9.91 -7.91
CA VAL A 68 15.23 -8.72 -7.18
C VAL A 68 16.75 -8.61 -7.32
N VAL A 69 17.21 -7.45 -7.79
CA VAL A 69 18.63 -7.12 -7.99
C VAL A 69 18.91 -5.85 -7.21
N LEU A 70 19.78 -5.90 -6.20
CA LEU A 70 20.04 -4.72 -5.37
C LEU A 70 20.83 -3.62 -6.09
N ASP A 71 21.54 -3.98 -7.17
CA ASP A 71 22.33 -3.07 -8.00
C ASP A 71 21.85 -3.13 -9.47
N ASP A 72 22.76 -3.25 -10.43
CA ASP A 72 22.45 -3.17 -11.86
C ASP A 72 21.97 -4.51 -12.46
N PHE A 73 20.96 -4.43 -13.32
CA PHE A 73 20.62 -5.51 -14.24
C PHE A 73 21.15 -5.15 -15.63
N ASP A 74 22.05 -5.97 -16.17
CA ASP A 74 22.66 -5.72 -17.49
C ASP A 74 22.53 -6.95 -18.38
N MET A 75 21.91 -6.76 -19.54
CA MET A 75 21.69 -7.79 -20.55
C MET A 75 22.48 -7.47 -21.82
N ALA A 76 23.47 -8.31 -22.10
CA ALA A 76 24.34 -8.22 -23.27
C ALA A 76 24.71 -9.63 -23.76
N LYS A 77 23.78 -10.24 -24.50
CA LYS A 77 23.90 -11.61 -25.02
C LYS A 77 24.78 -11.70 -26.27
N ASP A 78 25.23 -12.91 -26.59
CA ASP A 78 26.11 -13.14 -27.74
C ASP A 78 25.42 -12.85 -29.07
N THR A 79 26.20 -12.35 -30.04
CA THR A 79 25.74 -12.23 -31.43
C THR A 79 25.45 -13.63 -32.00
N GLY A 80 24.27 -13.79 -32.61
CA GLY A 80 23.82 -15.08 -33.15
C GLY A 80 23.12 -16.00 -32.13
N ALA A 81 23.03 -15.60 -30.86
CA ALA A 81 22.07 -16.18 -29.92
C ALA A 81 20.66 -15.59 -30.14
N SER A 82 19.64 -16.17 -29.48
CA SER A 82 18.35 -15.48 -29.35
C SER A 82 18.58 -14.08 -28.77
N ALA A 83 17.91 -13.07 -29.33
CA ALA A 83 18.01 -11.70 -28.86
C ALA A 83 17.11 -11.41 -27.63
N VAL A 84 16.41 -12.42 -27.13
CA VAL A 84 15.39 -12.30 -26.08
C VAL A 84 15.90 -12.83 -24.75
N TYR A 85 15.49 -12.18 -23.66
CA TYR A 85 15.51 -12.74 -22.32
C TYR A 85 14.14 -12.53 -21.65
N ASN A 86 13.52 -13.59 -21.16
CA ASN A 86 12.22 -13.52 -20.46
C ASN A 86 12.42 -13.42 -18.94
N VAL A 87 11.67 -12.55 -18.26
CA VAL A 87 11.64 -12.45 -16.80
C VAL A 87 10.20 -12.52 -16.27
N GLY A 88 10.02 -13.19 -15.14
CA GLY A 88 8.72 -13.40 -14.51
C GLY A 88 7.96 -14.59 -15.11
N VAL A 89 7.57 -14.48 -16.38
CA VAL A 89 6.91 -15.56 -17.13
C VAL A 89 7.89 -16.16 -18.13
N VAL A 90 8.00 -17.48 -18.13
CA VAL A 90 8.92 -18.24 -18.99
C VAL A 90 8.15 -19.20 -19.89
N GLY A 91 8.77 -19.62 -21.00
CA GLY A 91 8.17 -20.51 -21.99
C GLY A 91 8.02 -21.94 -21.48
N VAL A 92 9.05 -22.46 -20.80
CA VAL A 92 9.06 -23.76 -20.15
C VAL A 92 9.57 -23.57 -18.73
N GLY A 93 8.89 -24.12 -17.72
CA GLY A 93 9.25 -23.94 -16.32
C GLY A 93 8.22 -24.53 -15.37
N SER A 94 8.14 -24.01 -14.14
CA SER A 94 7.08 -24.41 -13.20
C SER A 94 5.70 -23.89 -13.65
N ARG A 95 5.69 -22.81 -14.45
CA ARG A 95 4.51 -22.06 -14.92
C ARG A 95 3.72 -21.47 -13.76
N VAL A 96 4.43 -21.08 -12.69
CA VAL A 96 3.90 -20.39 -11.50
C VAL A 96 4.58 -19.01 -11.34
N PRO A 97 4.34 -18.08 -12.28
CA PRO A 97 4.95 -16.75 -12.26
C PRO A 97 4.32 -15.83 -11.21
N PRO A 98 4.85 -14.62 -11.00
CA PRO A 98 4.21 -13.64 -10.13
C PRO A 98 2.81 -13.23 -10.64
N PRO A 99 1.95 -12.68 -9.75
CA PRO A 99 0.66 -12.11 -10.14
C PRO A 99 0.81 -11.10 -11.29
N ALA A 100 -0.17 -11.04 -12.19
CA ALA A 100 -0.15 -10.06 -13.27
C ALA A 100 -0.17 -8.62 -12.71
N GLY A 101 0.62 -7.73 -13.32
CA GLY A 101 0.79 -6.35 -12.87
C GLY A 101 1.69 -6.18 -11.63
N SER A 102 2.16 -7.29 -11.03
CA SER A 102 3.15 -7.25 -9.95
C SER A 102 4.57 -7.08 -10.50
N ASP A 103 5.52 -6.81 -9.61
CA ASP A 103 6.92 -6.67 -10.00
C ASP A 103 7.51 -8.04 -10.42
N PHE A 104 7.99 -8.11 -11.65
CA PHE A 104 8.72 -9.25 -12.21
C PHE A 104 10.23 -9.06 -12.09
N LEU A 105 10.70 -7.82 -12.30
CA LEU A 105 12.08 -7.41 -12.06
C LEU A 105 12.10 -6.14 -11.22
N VAL A 106 12.83 -6.16 -10.12
CA VAL A 106 13.09 -5.00 -9.25
C VAL A 106 14.59 -4.74 -9.22
N THR A 107 15.04 -3.54 -9.60
CA THR A 107 16.46 -3.16 -9.56
C THR A 107 16.73 -1.95 -8.68
N GLY A 108 17.84 -1.98 -7.95
CA GLY A 108 18.32 -0.85 -7.16
C GLY A 108 19.23 0.10 -7.95
N GLY A 109 19.76 -0.36 -9.08
CA GLY A 109 20.51 0.41 -10.06
C GLY A 109 19.79 0.50 -11.41
N ASP A 110 20.59 0.51 -12.47
CA ASP A 110 20.17 0.62 -13.87
C ASP A 110 19.64 -0.73 -14.41
N VAL A 111 18.76 -0.64 -15.40
CA VAL A 111 18.37 -1.74 -16.30
C VAL A 111 18.92 -1.42 -17.68
N THR A 112 19.91 -2.18 -18.13
CA THR A 112 20.55 -1.97 -19.44
C THR A 112 20.31 -3.17 -20.34
N VAL A 113 19.70 -2.93 -21.50
CA VAL A 113 19.51 -3.94 -22.55
C VAL A 113 20.31 -3.55 -23.78
N ALA A 114 21.23 -4.41 -24.21
CA ALA A 114 22.08 -4.17 -25.36
C ALA A 114 21.28 -3.94 -26.65
N THR A 115 21.87 -3.16 -27.57
CA THR A 115 21.22 -2.80 -28.83
C THR A 115 20.82 -4.04 -29.63
N GLY A 116 19.59 -4.06 -30.14
CA GLY A 116 19.03 -5.18 -30.90
C GLY A 116 18.56 -6.35 -30.04
N GLN A 117 18.65 -6.26 -28.72
CA GLN A 117 18.16 -7.26 -27.77
C GLN A 117 16.90 -6.75 -27.04
N ARG A 118 16.14 -7.69 -26.45
CA ARG A 118 14.85 -7.42 -25.83
C ARG A 118 14.71 -8.16 -24.51
N LEU A 119 14.44 -7.41 -23.44
CA LEU A 119 13.99 -7.95 -22.16
C LEU A 119 12.45 -8.03 -22.19
N ILE A 120 11.88 -9.21 -21.98
CA ILE A 120 10.44 -9.43 -21.99
C ILE A 120 9.96 -9.69 -20.55
N ALA A 121 9.08 -8.83 -20.08
CA ALA A 121 8.39 -8.88 -18.78
C ALA A 121 6.88 -8.71 -18.98
N GLU A 122 6.33 -9.36 -20.03
CA GLU A 122 4.94 -9.18 -20.44
C GLU A 122 3.96 -9.55 -19.32
N GLY A 123 3.02 -8.65 -19.04
CA GLY A 123 2.05 -8.81 -17.96
C GLY A 123 2.60 -8.50 -16.57
N GLY A 124 3.84 -8.03 -16.44
CA GLY A 124 4.44 -7.61 -15.17
C GLY A 124 5.10 -6.23 -15.24
N VAL A 125 5.71 -5.86 -14.12
CA VAL A 125 6.43 -4.60 -13.94
C VAL A 125 7.94 -4.82 -13.84
N VAL A 126 8.70 -4.02 -14.60
CA VAL A 126 10.12 -3.79 -14.41
C VAL A 126 10.28 -2.50 -13.61
N ARG A 127 10.48 -2.63 -12.29
CA ARG A 127 10.67 -1.51 -11.37
C ARG A 127 12.16 -1.26 -11.18
N HIS A 128 12.62 -0.03 -11.39
CA HIS A 128 14.04 0.31 -11.33
C HIS A 128 14.28 1.64 -10.63
N ALA A 129 15.34 1.74 -9.83
CA ALA A 129 15.71 3.01 -9.20
C ALA A 129 16.55 3.92 -10.12
N GLY A 130 17.44 3.30 -10.90
CA GLY A 130 18.29 3.98 -11.88
C GLY A 130 17.55 4.32 -13.18
N THR A 131 18.28 4.23 -14.29
CA THR A 131 17.79 4.36 -15.66
C THR A 131 17.36 3.01 -16.21
N ALA A 132 16.51 3.03 -17.23
CA ALA A 132 16.17 1.84 -18.01
C ALA A 132 16.43 2.16 -19.49
N THR A 133 17.29 1.39 -20.14
CA THR A 133 17.75 1.63 -21.51
C THR A 133 17.67 0.37 -22.37
N GLY A 134 17.52 0.55 -23.68
CA GLY A 134 17.31 -0.53 -24.64
C GLY A 134 15.84 -0.91 -24.83
N THR A 135 15.58 -2.12 -25.31
CA THR A 135 14.20 -2.59 -25.60
C THR A 135 13.68 -3.43 -24.44
N ILE A 136 12.64 -2.94 -23.77
CA ILE A 136 11.97 -3.62 -22.66
C ILE A 136 10.49 -3.76 -23.01
N GLU A 137 9.99 -4.99 -23.08
CA GLU A 137 8.60 -5.32 -23.38
C GLU A 137 7.88 -5.64 -22.06
N GLY A 138 7.19 -4.66 -21.49
CA GLY A 138 6.52 -4.76 -20.19
C GLY A 138 6.24 -3.37 -19.62
N THR A 139 5.64 -3.30 -18.43
CA THR A 139 5.43 -2.00 -17.76
C THR A 139 6.73 -1.59 -17.07
N THR A 140 7.34 -0.47 -17.46
CA THR A 140 8.53 0.07 -16.77
C THR A 140 8.15 1.16 -15.79
N VAL A 141 8.63 1.06 -14.55
CA VAL A 141 8.35 2.02 -13.49
C VAL A 141 9.65 2.44 -12.82
N ARG A 142 9.94 3.75 -12.87
CA ARG A 142 11.06 4.30 -12.11
C ARG A 142 10.64 4.60 -10.67
N ASP A 143 11.32 3.98 -9.72
CA ASP A 143 11.13 4.19 -8.29
C ASP A 143 12.49 4.19 -7.57
N PRO A 144 12.98 5.36 -7.11
CA PRO A 144 14.26 5.46 -6.38
C PRO A 144 14.35 4.60 -5.11
N ARG A 145 13.22 4.10 -4.59
CA ARG A 145 13.16 3.22 -3.42
C ARG A 145 12.76 1.78 -3.77
N ALA A 146 12.81 1.39 -5.05
CA ALA A 146 12.42 0.07 -5.54
C ALA A 146 12.94 -1.09 -4.68
N THR A 147 14.21 -1.06 -4.28
CA THR A 147 14.84 -2.14 -3.50
C THR A 147 14.80 -1.93 -1.99
N ALA A 148 14.27 -0.81 -1.48
CA ALA A 148 14.25 -0.53 -0.05
C ALA A 148 13.65 -1.67 0.81
N PRO A 149 12.56 -2.36 0.39
CA PRO A 149 12.03 -3.52 1.14
C PRO A 149 12.98 -4.72 1.21
N TYR A 150 13.93 -4.83 0.28
CA TYR A 150 14.76 -6.01 0.10
C TYR A 150 16.21 -5.83 0.57
N ARG A 151 16.65 -4.59 0.87
CA ARG A 151 18.06 -4.31 1.22
C ARG A 151 18.55 -5.12 2.42
N ALA A 152 17.72 -5.25 3.46
CA ALA A 152 18.07 -6.02 4.65
C ALA A 152 18.24 -7.52 4.37
N LEU A 153 17.63 -8.05 3.31
CA LEU A 153 17.75 -9.47 2.96
C LEU A 153 19.19 -9.85 2.64
N ARG A 154 20.02 -8.92 2.12
CA ARG A 154 21.42 -9.22 1.80
C ARG A 154 22.20 -9.67 3.03
N ASP A 155 22.14 -8.88 4.10
CA ASP A 155 22.82 -9.20 5.36
C ASP A 155 22.19 -10.41 6.04
N GLN A 156 20.85 -10.49 6.05
CA GLN A 156 20.13 -11.63 6.64
C GLN A 156 20.48 -12.95 5.95
N LEU A 157 20.60 -12.97 4.62
CA LEU A 157 20.99 -14.17 3.86
C LEU A 157 22.46 -14.53 4.08
N THR A 158 23.35 -13.55 4.25
CA THR A 158 24.75 -13.79 4.66
C THR A 158 24.81 -14.47 6.03
N ASP A 159 24.11 -13.92 7.02
CA ASP A 159 24.08 -14.44 8.40
C ASP A 159 23.45 -15.84 8.45
N ALA A 160 22.32 -16.03 7.76
CA ALA A 160 21.64 -17.31 7.66
C ALA A 160 22.55 -18.37 7.00
N SER A 161 23.20 -18.03 5.89
CA SER A 161 24.13 -18.93 5.20
C SER A 161 25.27 -19.40 6.12
N GLN A 162 25.84 -18.47 6.89
CA GLN A 162 26.88 -18.79 7.88
C GLN A 162 26.35 -19.69 9.01
N CYS A 163 25.17 -19.40 9.54
CA CYS A 163 24.57 -20.19 10.61
C CYS A 163 24.13 -21.61 10.17
N TYR A 164 23.58 -21.75 8.96
CA TYR A 164 23.25 -23.07 8.41
C TYR A 164 24.51 -23.93 8.30
N ALA A 165 25.63 -23.30 7.93
CA ALA A 165 26.91 -23.97 7.78
C ALA A 165 27.66 -24.22 9.09
N ARG A 166 27.46 -23.40 10.13
CA ARG A 166 28.34 -23.37 11.32
C ARG A 166 27.58 -23.27 12.64
N VAL A 167 28.15 -23.89 13.67
CA VAL A 167 27.77 -23.74 15.08
C VAL A 167 29.05 -23.32 15.82
N ASP A 168 29.02 -22.17 16.50
CA ASP A 168 30.17 -21.59 17.21
C ASP A 168 31.44 -21.49 16.34
N GLY A 169 31.25 -21.11 15.07
CA GLY A 169 32.33 -20.96 14.08
C GLY A 169 32.88 -22.26 13.49
N SER A 170 32.47 -23.43 14.01
CA SER A 170 32.84 -24.74 13.49
C SER A 170 31.78 -25.26 12.52
N PRO A 171 32.13 -26.07 11.50
CA PRO A 171 31.15 -26.69 10.62
C PRO A 171 30.06 -27.42 11.41
N ARG A 172 28.79 -27.19 11.03
CA ARG A 172 27.62 -27.83 11.66
C ARG A 172 27.78 -29.35 11.62
N PRO A 173 27.45 -30.08 12.70
CA PRO A 173 27.49 -31.54 12.69
C PRO A 173 26.67 -32.12 11.52
N ALA A 174 27.31 -32.97 10.72
CA ALA A 174 26.66 -33.63 9.59
C ALA A 174 25.79 -34.79 10.09
N THR A 175 24.61 -34.96 9.50
CA THR A 175 23.73 -36.13 9.68
C THR A 175 23.80 -37.08 8.47
N GLY A 176 24.78 -36.87 7.59
CA GLY A 176 25.09 -37.75 6.47
C GLY A 176 26.53 -37.58 6.02
N THR A 177 26.89 -38.33 4.96
CA THR A 177 28.21 -38.27 4.33
C THR A 177 28.09 -37.89 2.86
N ALA A 178 29.06 -37.13 2.35
CA ALA A 178 29.19 -36.82 0.94
C ALA A 178 30.54 -37.35 0.43
N VAL A 179 30.51 -38.21 -0.59
CA VAL A 179 31.72 -38.86 -1.13
C VAL A 179 31.74 -38.72 -2.64
N ASN A 180 32.79 -38.09 -3.17
CA ASN A 180 33.07 -38.11 -4.61
C ASN A 180 33.64 -39.49 -5.00
N GLN A 181 32.96 -40.19 -5.91
CA GLN A 181 33.29 -41.52 -6.40
C GLN A 181 33.81 -41.49 -7.85
N GLY A 182 34.39 -40.36 -8.27
CA GLY A 182 35.07 -40.17 -9.56
C GLY A 182 34.13 -39.90 -10.76
N GLY A 183 32.90 -40.45 -10.73
CA GLY A 183 31.85 -40.19 -11.72
C GLY A 183 30.51 -39.70 -11.14
N GLN A 184 30.42 -39.65 -9.80
CA GLN A 184 29.28 -39.13 -9.06
C GLN A 184 29.71 -38.66 -7.67
N THR A 185 28.97 -37.73 -7.07
CA THR A 185 28.98 -37.53 -5.62
C THR A 185 27.79 -38.25 -5.01
N LEU A 186 28.09 -39.16 -4.07
CA LEU A 186 27.10 -39.89 -3.30
C LEU A 186 26.88 -39.21 -1.95
N PHE A 187 25.67 -38.73 -1.73
CA PHE A 187 25.15 -38.21 -0.46
C PHE A 187 24.37 -39.33 0.24
N THR A 188 24.86 -39.80 1.38
CA THR A 188 24.19 -40.85 2.18
C THR A 188 23.74 -40.27 3.51
N GLY A 189 22.44 -40.13 3.70
CA GLY A 189 21.83 -39.70 4.96
C GLY A 189 21.88 -40.77 6.05
N ASP A 190 21.60 -40.38 7.29
CA ASP A 190 21.49 -41.29 8.43
C ASP A 190 20.22 -42.14 8.42
N GLY A 191 19.23 -41.76 7.60
CA GLY A 191 17.94 -42.46 7.47
C GLY A 191 16.96 -42.16 8.59
N THR A 192 17.25 -41.22 9.48
CA THR A 192 16.41 -40.92 10.65
C THR A 192 16.20 -39.43 10.91
N SER A 193 17.18 -38.57 10.65
CA SER A 193 17.08 -37.13 10.96
C SER A 193 16.12 -36.41 10.01
N ALA A 194 15.29 -35.52 10.57
CA ALA A 194 14.42 -34.64 9.80
C ALA A 194 15.20 -33.59 8.99
N LEU A 195 16.39 -33.21 9.46
CA LEU A 195 17.36 -32.39 8.72
C LEU A 195 18.57 -33.25 8.36
N GLN A 196 18.79 -33.44 7.06
CA GLN A 196 19.95 -34.13 6.49
C GLN A 196 21.02 -33.10 6.12
N VAL A 197 22.10 -33.03 6.90
CA VAL A 197 23.20 -32.08 6.75
C VAL A 197 24.39 -32.79 6.11
N PHE A 198 24.84 -32.26 4.98
CA PHE A 198 26.04 -32.71 4.27
C PHE A 198 27.06 -31.58 4.21
N ASN A 199 28.27 -31.85 4.68
CA ASN A 199 29.39 -30.91 4.57
C ASN A 199 30.32 -31.36 3.44
N VAL A 200 30.56 -30.47 2.48
CA VAL A 200 31.37 -30.72 1.28
C VAL A 200 32.47 -29.68 1.20
N ASP A 201 33.71 -30.11 1.06
CA ASP A 201 34.91 -29.26 0.95
C ASP A 201 35.70 -29.51 -0.34
N PHE A 202 35.07 -30.16 -1.33
CA PHE A 202 35.64 -30.46 -2.64
C PHE A 202 34.73 -29.98 -3.78
N ASP A 203 35.28 -29.85 -4.98
CA ASP A 203 34.49 -29.55 -6.17
C ASP A 203 33.61 -30.72 -6.58
N LEU A 204 32.37 -30.43 -6.95
CA LEU A 204 31.44 -31.44 -7.43
C LEU A 204 31.66 -31.68 -8.92
N THR A 205 32.84 -32.19 -9.26
CA THR A 205 33.27 -32.57 -10.60
C THR A 205 33.94 -33.95 -10.59
N THR A 206 34.14 -34.56 -11.76
CA THR A 206 35.07 -35.69 -11.87
C THR A 206 36.51 -35.25 -11.55
N ALA A 207 37.42 -36.20 -11.38
CA ALA A 207 38.85 -35.90 -11.17
C ALA A 207 39.47 -35.07 -12.31
N GLY A 208 38.89 -35.11 -13.52
CA GLY A 208 39.31 -34.30 -14.67
C GLY A 208 38.57 -32.97 -14.80
N GLY A 209 37.79 -32.55 -13.80
CA GLY A 209 36.96 -31.34 -13.86
C GLY A 209 35.68 -31.48 -14.71
N GLY A 210 35.34 -32.71 -15.11
CA GLY A 210 34.16 -33.01 -15.91
C GLY A 210 32.87 -33.08 -15.10
N GLN A 211 31.74 -33.25 -15.81
CA GLN A 211 30.44 -33.42 -15.18
C GLN A 211 30.32 -34.75 -14.45
N GLN A 212 29.62 -34.76 -13.31
CA GLN A 212 29.35 -35.97 -12.55
C GLN A 212 27.90 -36.08 -12.06
N GLY A 213 27.51 -37.28 -11.66
CA GLY A 213 26.20 -37.55 -11.05
C GLY A 213 26.08 -37.00 -9.63
N LEU A 214 24.87 -36.70 -9.19
CA LEU A 214 24.51 -36.35 -7.82
C LEU A 214 23.48 -37.39 -7.36
N VAL A 215 23.84 -38.16 -6.34
CA VAL A 215 23.02 -39.28 -5.89
C VAL A 215 22.73 -39.13 -4.41
N PHE A 216 21.45 -39.14 -4.05
CA PHE A 216 21.01 -39.19 -2.66
C PHE A 216 20.54 -40.60 -2.29
N ARG A 217 20.95 -41.07 -1.11
CA ARG A 217 20.59 -42.37 -0.53
C ARG A 217 20.23 -42.21 0.93
N ASN A 218 19.32 -43.06 1.39
CA ASN A 218 18.91 -43.13 2.80
C ASN A 218 18.41 -41.78 3.35
N ILE A 219 17.65 -41.04 2.53
CA ILE A 219 17.00 -39.79 2.93
C ILE A 219 15.57 -40.12 3.39
N PRO A 220 15.17 -39.77 4.62
CA PRO A 220 13.80 -39.95 5.07
C PRO A 220 12.80 -39.17 4.20
N ALA A 221 11.60 -39.73 4.00
CA ALA A 221 10.50 -38.98 3.40
C ALA A 221 10.20 -37.73 4.25
N GLY A 222 9.97 -36.58 3.61
CA GLY A 222 9.70 -35.34 4.35
C GLY A 222 10.95 -34.61 4.88
N ALA A 223 12.13 -35.24 4.95
CA ALA A 223 13.35 -34.58 5.44
C ALA A 223 13.86 -33.43 4.57
N THR A 224 14.27 -32.33 5.21
CA THR A 224 15.04 -31.24 4.59
C THR A 224 16.46 -31.73 4.28
N ILE A 225 17.00 -31.35 3.13
CA ILE A 225 18.38 -31.62 2.76
C ILE A 225 19.14 -30.30 2.69
N LEU A 226 20.15 -30.16 3.55
CA LEU A 226 21.06 -29.02 3.59
C LEU A 226 22.45 -29.49 3.16
N VAL A 227 22.92 -29.03 2.01
CA VAL A 227 24.28 -29.30 1.53
C VAL A 227 25.12 -28.03 1.71
N ASN A 228 25.98 -28.01 2.72
CA ASN A 228 26.94 -26.94 2.95
C ASN A 228 28.22 -27.22 2.14
N VAL A 229 28.51 -26.38 1.16
CA VAL A 229 29.72 -26.46 0.32
C VAL A 229 30.68 -25.36 0.74
N PHE A 230 31.67 -25.71 1.56
CA PHE A 230 32.65 -24.79 2.14
C PHE A 230 33.71 -24.38 1.13
N GLY A 231 34.33 -23.21 1.26
CA GLY A 231 35.50 -22.80 0.49
C GLY A 231 35.23 -21.70 -0.56
N ALA A 232 36.28 -20.90 -0.81
CA ALA A 232 36.19 -19.66 -1.58
C ALA A 232 35.90 -19.86 -3.08
N ASN A 233 36.52 -20.88 -3.69
CA ASN A 233 36.33 -21.18 -5.10
C ASN A 233 35.69 -22.54 -5.23
N ARG A 234 34.53 -22.62 -5.89
CA ARG A 234 33.81 -23.88 -6.09
C ARG A 234 33.30 -24.05 -7.50
N VAL A 235 33.44 -25.27 -7.98
CA VAL A 235 32.85 -25.73 -9.24
C VAL A 235 31.91 -26.89 -8.95
N LEU A 236 30.66 -26.75 -9.37
CA LEU A 236 29.70 -27.84 -9.47
C LEU A 236 29.41 -28.05 -10.95
N SER A 237 29.74 -29.23 -11.46
CA SER A 237 29.51 -29.61 -12.86
C SER A 237 28.73 -30.92 -12.88
N THR A 238 27.46 -30.88 -13.31
CA THR A 238 26.59 -32.07 -13.21
C THR A 238 25.69 -32.31 -14.41
N TYR A 239 25.44 -33.59 -14.70
CA TYR A 239 24.40 -34.02 -15.64
C TYR A 239 23.10 -34.44 -14.94
N SER A 240 23.01 -34.26 -13.62
CA SER A 240 21.90 -34.80 -12.81
C SER A 240 20.67 -33.91 -12.85
N GLY A 241 19.50 -34.54 -12.75
CA GLY A 241 18.21 -33.89 -12.82
C GLY A 241 17.64 -33.90 -14.24
N GLY A 242 16.38 -34.32 -14.33
CA GLY A 242 15.60 -34.41 -15.55
C GLY A 242 14.30 -33.59 -15.44
N ILE A 243 13.59 -33.49 -16.56
CA ILE A 243 12.33 -32.76 -16.63
C ILE A 243 11.12 -33.56 -16.12
N ASP A 244 11.25 -34.89 -16.07
CA ASP A 244 10.15 -35.80 -15.76
C ASP A 244 10.19 -36.26 -14.30
N ASP A 245 9.27 -35.71 -13.50
CA ASP A 245 9.10 -36.00 -12.08
C ASP A 245 8.79 -37.49 -11.80
N ALA A 246 8.34 -38.27 -12.79
CA ALA A 246 8.06 -39.70 -12.61
C ALA A 246 9.31 -40.59 -12.72
N THR A 247 10.37 -40.11 -13.38
CA THR A 247 11.54 -40.93 -13.72
C THR A 247 12.83 -40.45 -13.07
N ASP A 248 12.94 -39.17 -12.67
CA ASP A 248 14.09 -38.66 -11.94
C ASP A 248 13.80 -38.51 -10.43
N PRO A 249 14.40 -39.35 -9.57
CA PRO A 249 14.18 -39.27 -8.13
C PRO A 249 14.73 -37.98 -7.49
N LEU A 250 15.63 -37.25 -8.17
CA LEU A 250 16.17 -36.00 -7.66
C LEU A 250 15.09 -34.91 -7.60
N ASN A 251 14.11 -34.95 -8.51
CA ASN A 251 13.00 -33.99 -8.55
C ASN A 251 12.14 -34.06 -7.27
N GLY A 252 12.07 -35.22 -6.62
CA GLY A 252 11.35 -35.40 -5.35
C GLY A 252 11.95 -34.63 -4.15
N TYR A 253 13.19 -34.16 -4.28
CA TYR A 253 13.86 -33.34 -3.25
C TYR A 253 13.83 -31.85 -3.54
N ARG A 254 13.45 -31.44 -4.77
CA ARG A 254 13.52 -30.07 -5.28
C ARG A 254 13.10 -28.99 -4.28
N GLU A 255 11.95 -29.16 -3.66
CA GLU A 255 11.37 -28.14 -2.76
C GLU A 255 11.98 -28.15 -1.35
N ARG A 256 12.81 -29.14 -1.01
CA ARG A 256 13.36 -29.32 0.35
C ARG A 256 14.89 -29.48 0.34
N LEU A 257 15.53 -29.27 -0.80
CA LEU A 257 16.97 -29.31 -0.99
C LEU A 257 17.51 -27.88 -1.07
N LEU A 258 18.42 -27.53 -0.17
CA LEU A 258 19.17 -26.28 -0.17
C LEU A 258 20.67 -26.55 -0.36
N TRP A 259 21.23 -25.96 -1.40
CA TRP A 259 22.67 -25.86 -1.64
C TRP A 259 23.18 -24.55 -1.04
N ASN A 260 23.88 -24.64 0.08
CA ASN A 260 24.40 -23.49 0.81
C ASN A 260 25.91 -23.35 0.57
N PHE A 261 26.32 -22.19 0.06
CA PHE A 261 27.71 -21.82 -0.23
C PHE A 261 28.11 -20.65 0.68
N PRO A 262 28.49 -20.91 1.94
CA PRO A 262 28.71 -19.86 2.93
C PRO A 262 29.93 -18.99 2.63
N ASP A 263 30.95 -19.55 1.98
CA ASP A 263 32.27 -18.91 1.84
C ASP A 263 32.65 -18.60 0.39
N SER A 264 31.83 -19.01 -0.58
CA SER A 264 32.24 -18.99 -1.99
C SER A 264 32.23 -17.58 -2.55
N THR A 265 33.41 -17.04 -2.82
CA THR A 265 33.59 -15.76 -3.51
C THR A 265 33.61 -15.93 -5.03
N ALA A 266 33.91 -17.13 -5.54
CA ALA A 266 33.74 -17.51 -6.93
C ALA A 266 33.06 -18.88 -7.03
N LEU A 267 31.85 -18.90 -7.60
CA LEU A 267 31.07 -20.13 -7.77
C LEU A 267 30.73 -20.34 -9.24
N SER A 268 31.02 -21.53 -9.77
CA SER A 268 30.58 -21.97 -11.09
C SER A 268 29.59 -23.11 -10.97
N LEU A 269 28.36 -22.88 -11.42
CA LEU A 269 27.33 -23.90 -11.56
C LEU A 269 27.17 -24.23 -13.04
N ALA A 270 27.67 -25.40 -13.42
CA ALA A 270 27.76 -25.86 -14.80
C ALA A 270 27.19 -27.26 -14.95
N GLY A 271 26.94 -27.68 -16.18
CA GLY A 271 26.36 -28.99 -16.40
C GLY A 271 25.50 -29.12 -17.65
N THR A 272 24.90 -30.30 -17.77
CA THR A 272 23.84 -30.59 -18.75
C THR A 272 22.53 -31.01 -18.10
N GLY A 273 22.49 -31.15 -16.77
CA GLY A 273 21.29 -31.55 -16.03
C GLY A 273 20.37 -30.40 -15.66
N GLN A 274 19.10 -30.73 -15.42
CA GLN A 274 18.11 -29.83 -14.81
C GLN A 274 18.37 -29.79 -13.30
N PHE A 275 19.19 -28.85 -12.85
CA PHE A 275 19.67 -28.80 -11.47
C PHE A 275 18.50 -28.61 -10.49
N GLN A 276 18.46 -29.41 -9.42
CA GLN A 276 17.35 -29.44 -8.47
C GLN A 276 17.77 -28.83 -7.14
N GLY A 277 16.85 -28.11 -6.52
CA GLY A 277 17.05 -27.52 -5.20
C GLY A 277 17.28 -26.01 -5.27
N SER A 278 17.04 -25.37 -4.13
CA SER A 278 17.32 -23.96 -3.95
C SER A 278 18.81 -23.73 -3.69
N VAL A 279 19.30 -22.54 -4.02
CA VAL A 279 20.70 -22.14 -3.87
C VAL A 279 20.79 -20.91 -2.98
N LEU A 280 21.72 -20.93 -2.04
CA LEU A 280 22.10 -19.78 -1.20
C LEU A 280 23.61 -19.56 -1.27
N VAL A 281 24.05 -18.40 -1.74
CA VAL A 281 25.46 -17.96 -1.74
C VAL A 281 25.62 -16.80 -0.77
N GLY A 282 26.27 -17.06 0.36
CA GLY A 282 26.28 -16.17 1.53
C GLY A 282 27.35 -15.09 1.52
N ALA A 283 28.42 -15.24 0.75
CA ALA A 283 29.49 -14.25 0.65
C ALA A 283 29.07 -13.06 -0.22
N GLN A 284 29.08 -11.85 0.33
CA GLN A 284 28.57 -10.66 -0.36
C GLN A 284 29.46 -10.17 -1.50
N GLU A 285 30.74 -10.52 -1.46
CA GLU A 285 31.72 -10.30 -2.51
C GLU A 285 31.66 -11.38 -3.61
N SER A 286 30.73 -12.32 -3.52
CA SER A 286 30.67 -13.45 -4.43
C SER A 286 30.34 -13.04 -5.86
N ARG A 287 30.92 -13.79 -6.80
CA ARG A 287 30.47 -13.84 -8.18
C ARG A 287 30.07 -15.26 -8.53
N THR A 288 28.78 -15.46 -8.76
CA THR A 288 28.23 -16.75 -9.18
C THR A 288 28.01 -16.77 -10.69
N THR A 289 28.53 -17.77 -11.38
CA THR A 289 28.32 -18.00 -12.81
C THR A 289 27.46 -19.24 -13.01
N VAL A 290 26.33 -19.09 -13.69
CA VAL A 290 25.39 -20.17 -13.99
C VAL A 290 25.39 -20.42 -15.49
N THR A 291 25.67 -21.68 -15.86
CA THR A 291 25.62 -22.19 -17.24
C THR A 291 24.76 -23.45 -17.38
N LEU A 292 24.15 -23.89 -16.27
CA LEU A 292 23.21 -25.02 -16.25
C LEU A 292 22.00 -24.71 -17.15
N PRO A 293 21.48 -25.72 -17.87
CA PRO A 293 20.30 -25.52 -18.73
C PRO A 293 19.05 -25.15 -17.92
N GLY A 294 18.95 -25.59 -16.66
CA GLY A 294 17.86 -25.17 -15.80
C GLY A 294 18.25 -25.25 -14.32
N ILE A 295 17.80 -24.28 -13.53
CA ILE A 295 17.80 -24.33 -12.06
C ILE A 295 16.35 -24.41 -11.58
N ASN A 296 16.05 -25.48 -10.84
CA ASN A 296 14.72 -25.80 -10.36
C ASN A 296 14.66 -25.59 -8.84
N GLY A 297 14.44 -24.35 -8.43
CA GLY A 297 14.46 -23.93 -7.02
C GLY A 297 14.58 -22.42 -6.90
N ARG A 298 14.55 -21.92 -5.65
CA ARG A 298 14.89 -20.53 -5.36
C ARG A 298 16.38 -20.29 -5.60
N PHE A 299 16.75 -19.09 -6.01
CA PHE A 299 18.15 -18.74 -6.22
C PHE A 299 18.51 -17.44 -5.51
N PHE A 300 19.31 -17.55 -4.45
CA PHE A 300 19.69 -16.42 -3.63
C PHE A 300 21.20 -16.29 -3.61
N THR A 301 21.71 -15.18 -4.11
CA THR A 301 23.12 -14.79 -3.96
C THR A 301 23.21 -13.40 -3.37
N THR A 302 24.04 -13.25 -2.35
CA THR A 302 24.29 -11.95 -1.70
C THR A 302 25.32 -11.10 -2.44
N GLY A 303 25.98 -11.68 -3.45
CA GLY A 303 26.87 -11.00 -4.40
C GLY A 303 26.26 -10.88 -5.79
N SER A 304 27.11 -10.94 -6.82
CA SER A 304 26.74 -10.81 -8.24
C SER A 304 26.40 -12.15 -8.88
N LEU A 305 25.49 -12.11 -9.85
CA LEU A 305 25.10 -13.25 -10.67
C LEU A 305 25.46 -13.02 -12.14
N VAL A 306 26.09 -14.00 -12.78
CA VAL A 306 26.26 -14.08 -14.23
C VAL A 306 25.46 -15.27 -14.75
N HIS A 307 24.33 -15.02 -15.40
CA HIS A 307 23.58 -16.05 -16.10
C HIS A 307 24.02 -16.09 -17.57
N THR A 308 24.63 -17.20 -17.97
CA THR A 308 25.25 -17.33 -19.28
C THR A 308 25.16 -18.75 -19.80
N SER A 309 25.84 -19.03 -20.91
CA SER A 309 25.96 -20.37 -21.49
C SER A 309 27.42 -20.80 -21.53
N ALA A 310 27.67 -22.10 -21.54
CA ALA A 310 28.98 -22.62 -21.92
C ALA A 310 29.32 -22.21 -23.37
N ALA A 311 30.62 -22.08 -23.68
CA ALA A 311 31.08 -21.75 -25.02
C ALA A 311 30.72 -22.83 -26.06
N THR A 312 30.62 -24.08 -25.60
CA THR A 312 30.19 -25.24 -26.39
C THR A 312 28.96 -25.87 -25.71
N GLY A 313 27.91 -26.16 -26.49
CA GLY A 313 26.64 -26.68 -25.96
C GLY A 313 25.41 -25.95 -26.51
N GLY A 314 24.23 -26.40 -26.07
CA GLY A 314 22.93 -25.77 -26.39
C GLY A 314 22.75 -24.42 -25.67
N GLY A 315 21.92 -23.55 -26.24
CA GLY A 315 21.40 -22.36 -25.55
C GLY A 315 20.09 -22.67 -24.83
N GLY A 316 19.57 -21.70 -24.07
CA GLY A 316 18.34 -21.90 -23.30
C GLY A 316 18.57 -22.15 -21.82
N GLN A 317 19.57 -21.51 -21.20
CA GLN A 317 19.77 -21.61 -19.75
C GLN A 317 18.65 -20.83 -19.04
N GLU A 318 18.03 -21.47 -18.06
CA GLU A 318 16.77 -21.02 -17.45
C GLU A 318 16.81 -21.11 -15.91
N PHE A 319 16.06 -20.23 -15.25
CA PHE A 319 15.65 -20.41 -13.85
C PHE A 319 14.16 -20.67 -13.79
N HIS A 320 13.75 -21.72 -13.08
CA HIS A 320 12.35 -22.06 -12.85
C HIS A 320 11.94 -21.75 -11.41
N ALA A 321 10.69 -21.34 -11.22
CA ALA A 321 10.20 -20.88 -9.92
C ALA A 321 9.64 -22.04 -9.10
N TYR A 322 10.47 -22.62 -8.22
CA TYR A 322 10.04 -23.62 -7.26
C TYR A 322 10.32 -23.14 -5.83
N PRO A 323 9.37 -23.33 -4.90
CA PRO A 323 9.53 -22.87 -3.53
C PRO A 323 10.54 -23.75 -2.80
N PHE A 324 11.05 -23.19 -1.71
CA PHE A 324 11.72 -23.94 -0.68
C PHE A 324 10.80 -24.06 0.54
N THR A 325 10.44 -25.29 0.90
CA THR A 325 9.54 -25.64 2.01
C THR A 325 10.22 -26.49 3.08
N GLY A 326 11.55 -26.63 3.00
CA GLY A 326 12.34 -27.34 4.01
C GLY A 326 12.40 -26.56 5.32
N ASP A 327 12.41 -27.30 6.43
CA ASP A 327 12.69 -26.80 7.77
C ASP A 327 14.21 -26.71 7.99
N LEU A 328 14.73 -25.48 8.12
CA LEU A 328 16.16 -25.20 8.30
C LEU A 328 16.53 -25.07 9.78
N PRO A 329 17.83 -25.11 10.14
CA PRO A 329 18.23 -24.80 11.50
C PRO A 329 17.69 -23.45 11.96
N ASP A 330 17.15 -23.40 13.19
CA ASP A 330 16.87 -22.13 13.85
C ASP A 330 18.21 -21.40 14.07
N CYS A 331 18.32 -20.26 13.41
CA CYS A 331 19.52 -19.44 13.37
C CYS A 331 19.42 -18.20 14.24
N GLY A 332 18.37 -18.08 15.06
CA GLY A 332 18.17 -16.94 15.94
C GLY A 332 18.18 -15.61 15.18
N SER A 333 17.70 -15.61 13.93
CA SER A 333 17.48 -14.36 13.21
C SER A 333 16.58 -13.49 14.07
N THR A 334 17.00 -12.24 14.31
CA THR A 334 16.15 -11.20 14.90
C THR A 334 14.74 -11.34 14.34
N PRO A 335 13.69 -11.41 15.18
CA PRO A 335 12.32 -11.47 14.69
C PRO A 335 12.16 -10.40 13.62
N GLN A 336 11.64 -10.78 12.44
CA GLN A 336 11.19 -9.79 11.48
C GLN A 336 10.24 -8.85 12.25
N PRO A 337 10.44 -7.52 12.21
CA PRO A 337 9.54 -6.64 12.92
C PRO A 337 8.15 -6.88 12.36
N VAL A 338 7.25 -7.36 13.21
CA VAL A 338 5.89 -7.67 12.79
C VAL A 338 5.24 -6.34 12.43
N ARG A 339 4.85 -6.20 11.17
CA ARG A 339 4.24 -4.98 10.65
C ARG A 339 2.75 -5.16 10.53
N GLY A 340 2.03 -4.11 10.90
CA GLY A 340 0.59 -4.03 10.78
C GLY A 340 0.13 -2.60 10.59
N GLU A 341 -1.14 -2.43 10.28
CA GLU A 341 -1.67 -1.13 9.95
C GLU A 341 -2.31 -0.44 11.15
N VAL A 342 -1.97 0.83 11.36
CA VAL A 342 -2.59 1.69 12.35
C VAL A 342 -3.46 2.69 11.61
N ARG A 343 -4.76 2.70 11.93
CA ARG A 343 -5.79 3.48 11.23
C ARG A 343 -6.47 4.50 12.16
N VAL A 344 -6.83 5.65 11.61
CA VAL A 344 -7.83 6.57 12.19
C VAL A 344 -8.99 6.72 11.23
N VAL A 345 -10.21 6.63 11.76
CA VAL A 345 -11.45 6.87 11.02
C VAL A 345 -12.10 8.14 11.55
N LYS A 346 -12.22 9.14 10.70
CA LYS A 346 -12.77 10.44 11.03
C LYS A 346 -14.28 10.46 10.80
N ARG A 347 -15.02 10.87 11.83
CA ARG A 347 -16.48 11.00 11.77
C ARG A 347 -16.98 12.32 12.35
N ASP A 348 -18.18 12.69 11.92
CA ASP A 348 -19.03 13.71 12.51
C ASP A 348 -19.59 13.20 13.85
N ALA A 349 -19.50 14.02 14.89
CA ALA A 349 -19.87 13.63 16.26
C ALA A 349 -21.37 13.34 16.43
N ASP A 350 -22.23 14.03 15.69
CA ASP A 350 -23.68 13.97 15.85
C ASP A 350 -24.32 12.92 14.94
N SER A 351 -23.96 12.94 13.66
CA SER A 351 -24.53 12.07 12.62
C SER A 351 -23.77 10.76 12.43
N GLY A 352 -22.52 10.67 12.88
CA GLY A 352 -21.64 9.53 12.64
C GLY A 352 -21.14 9.40 11.19
N ALA A 353 -21.46 10.36 10.31
CA ALA A 353 -21.00 10.37 8.92
C ALA A 353 -19.46 10.44 8.84
N VAL A 354 -18.87 9.78 7.83
CA VAL A 354 -17.41 9.82 7.62
C VAL A 354 -16.98 11.17 7.04
N LEU A 355 -15.80 11.65 7.43
CA LEU A 355 -15.31 12.98 7.05
C LEU A 355 -13.97 12.90 6.28
N PRO A 356 -13.97 13.19 4.96
CA PRO A 356 -12.73 13.37 4.20
C PRO A 356 -12.04 14.69 4.55
N GLY A 357 -10.73 14.77 4.29
CA GLY A 357 -9.96 16.01 4.37
C GLY A 357 -9.39 16.39 5.75
N ALA A 358 -9.63 15.60 6.80
CA ALA A 358 -8.96 15.80 8.09
C ALA A 358 -7.47 15.47 7.99
N ARG A 359 -6.60 16.23 8.64
CA ARG A 359 -5.13 16.08 8.58
C ARG A 359 -4.58 15.57 9.91
N PHE A 360 -3.87 14.45 9.86
CA PHE A 360 -3.34 13.74 11.03
C PHE A 360 -1.83 13.52 10.97
N GLU A 361 -1.20 13.52 12.13
CA GLU A 361 0.17 13.04 12.37
C GLU A 361 0.12 11.73 13.15
N LEU A 362 0.95 10.76 12.77
CA LEU A 362 1.15 9.55 13.55
C LEU A 362 2.40 9.72 14.41
N TRP A 363 2.31 9.32 15.68
CA TRP A 363 3.39 9.36 16.65
C TRP A 363 3.52 8.01 17.33
N GLU A 364 4.75 7.56 17.54
CA GLU A 364 5.10 6.34 18.26
C GLU A 364 5.54 6.69 19.68
N GLU A 365 4.93 6.04 20.67
CA GLU A 365 5.35 6.10 22.07
C GLU A 365 6.76 5.51 22.20
N THR A 366 7.73 6.36 22.50
CA THR A 366 9.15 5.94 22.53
C THR A 366 9.85 6.26 23.84
N ASN A 367 9.15 6.89 24.77
CA ASN A 367 9.75 7.45 25.99
C ASN A 367 9.22 6.79 27.27
N GLY A 368 8.10 6.05 27.19
CA GLY A 368 7.50 5.29 28.28
C GLY A 368 6.65 6.14 29.24
N VAL A 369 6.32 7.38 28.89
CA VAL A 369 5.46 8.27 29.66
C VAL A 369 4.07 8.30 29.03
N ALA A 370 3.03 7.99 29.80
CA ALA A 370 1.67 7.92 29.28
C ALA A 370 1.18 9.22 28.64
N GLY A 371 0.56 9.10 27.47
CA GLY A 371 0.05 10.19 26.65
C GLY A 371 1.05 10.61 25.56
N LEU A 372 0.63 11.45 24.62
CA LEU A 372 1.51 11.93 23.55
C LEU A 372 2.35 13.13 24.02
N GLN A 373 3.68 13.08 23.85
CA GLN A 373 4.58 14.22 24.01
C GLN A 373 5.18 14.66 22.67
N VAL A 374 4.69 15.76 22.10
CA VAL A 374 5.13 16.23 20.76
C VAL A 374 6.41 17.08 20.76
N SER A 375 6.99 17.40 21.92
CA SER A 375 8.17 18.27 22.04
C SER A 375 8.90 18.10 23.37
N GLY A 376 10.18 18.48 23.42
CA GLY A 376 11.03 18.35 24.62
C GLY A 376 12.02 17.19 24.53
N ALA A 377 12.82 17.00 25.59
CA ALA A 377 13.88 15.98 25.63
C ALA A 377 13.35 14.53 25.74
N GLY A 378 12.07 14.36 26.07
CA GLY A 378 11.35 13.08 26.05
C GLY A 378 10.14 13.16 25.14
N ALA A 379 10.31 13.73 23.94
CA ALA A 379 9.27 13.73 22.93
C ALA A 379 9.17 12.34 22.28
N ASP A 380 7.96 11.96 21.92
CA ASP A 380 7.66 10.79 21.11
C ASP A 380 8.15 10.97 19.66
N THR A 381 8.23 9.85 18.94
CA THR A 381 8.79 9.84 17.58
C THR A 381 7.68 10.00 16.55
N ARG A 382 7.79 11.02 15.69
CA ARG A 382 6.83 11.24 14.60
C ARG A 382 7.07 10.25 13.45
N VAL A 383 6.02 9.55 13.04
CA VAL A 383 6.08 8.53 11.98
C VAL A 383 5.59 9.09 10.65
N GLY A 384 6.52 9.32 9.73
CA GLY A 384 6.22 9.76 8.36
C GLY A 384 5.68 11.20 8.25
N GLY A 385 4.97 11.47 7.16
CA GLY A 385 4.37 12.79 6.86
C GLY A 385 2.99 13.01 7.50
N VAL A 386 2.38 14.17 7.24
CA VAL A 386 0.94 14.36 7.53
C VAL A 386 0.13 13.46 6.60
N CYS A 387 -0.86 12.78 7.16
CA CYS A 387 -1.81 11.93 6.44
C CYS A 387 -3.17 12.64 6.38
N THR A 388 -3.88 12.57 5.25
CA THR A 388 -5.18 13.22 5.06
C THR A 388 -6.24 12.15 4.88
N THR A 389 -7.40 12.27 5.53
CA THR A 389 -8.47 11.28 5.40
C THR A 389 -9.05 11.27 4.00
N ASP A 390 -9.23 10.07 3.45
CA ASP A 390 -9.79 9.82 2.13
C ASP A 390 -11.32 9.99 2.09
N ALA A 391 -11.95 9.66 0.95
CA ALA A 391 -13.41 9.75 0.77
C ALA A 391 -14.22 8.87 1.75
N GLN A 392 -13.58 7.88 2.36
CA GLN A 392 -14.14 6.99 3.36
C GLN A 392 -13.86 7.48 4.79
N GLY A 393 -13.21 8.64 4.92
CA GLY A 393 -12.81 9.22 6.20
C GLY A 393 -11.65 8.49 6.86
N VAL A 394 -10.88 7.69 6.12
CA VAL A 394 -9.81 6.85 6.67
C VAL A 394 -8.44 7.45 6.37
N CYS A 395 -7.57 7.39 7.36
CA CYS A 395 -6.12 7.60 7.20
C CYS A 395 -5.39 6.43 7.88
N ALA A 396 -4.38 5.88 7.22
CA ALA A 396 -3.71 4.66 7.66
C ALA A 396 -2.19 4.68 7.38
N ARG A 397 -1.42 3.97 8.21
CA ARG A 397 0.00 3.69 7.97
C ARG A 397 0.34 2.28 8.40
N THR A 398 1.18 1.60 7.64
CA THR A 398 1.81 0.33 8.03
C THR A 398 3.08 0.62 8.81
N VAL A 399 3.16 0.11 10.03
CA VAL A 399 4.25 0.36 11.00
C VAL A 399 4.60 -0.93 11.73
N GLU A 400 5.71 -0.92 12.47
CA GLU A 400 6.17 -2.06 13.29
C GLU A 400 5.36 -2.14 14.60
N GLU A 401 5.49 -3.22 15.36
CA GLU A 401 4.85 -3.33 16.68
C GLU A 401 5.20 -2.14 17.58
N GLY A 402 4.21 -1.66 18.34
CA GLY A 402 4.39 -0.49 19.18
C GLY A 402 3.06 0.14 19.59
N ALA A 403 3.16 1.15 20.46
CA ALA A 403 2.03 1.97 20.89
C ALA A 403 2.03 3.28 20.11
N TYR A 404 0.90 3.62 19.49
CA TYR A 404 0.82 4.76 18.58
C TYR A 404 -0.31 5.74 18.94
N TYR A 405 -0.08 7.03 18.66
CA TYR A 405 -1.08 8.08 18.77
C TYR A 405 -1.31 8.76 17.43
N TRP A 406 -2.56 8.98 17.09
CA TRP A 406 -2.94 9.92 16.03
C TRP A 406 -3.20 11.29 16.64
N ARG A 407 -2.59 12.33 16.06
CA ARG A 407 -2.85 13.73 16.42
C ARG A 407 -3.47 14.47 15.25
N GLU A 408 -4.67 15.00 15.42
CA GLU A 408 -5.32 15.84 14.41
C GLU A 408 -4.67 17.23 14.42
N VAL A 409 -4.16 17.65 13.26
CA VAL A 409 -3.50 18.95 13.07
C VAL A 409 -4.25 19.85 12.10
N GLY A 410 -5.39 19.39 11.59
CA GLY A 410 -6.31 20.19 10.80
C GLY A 410 -7.65 19.49 10.66
N ALA A 411 -8.71 20.12 11.16
CA ALA A 411 -10.08 19.64 11.00
C ALA A 411 -10.56 19.74 9.53
N PRO A 412 -11.52 18.91 9.12
CA PRO A 412 -12.26 19.11 7.88
C PRO A 412 -12.94 20.49 7.84
N GLU A 413 -13.22 20.97 6.63
CA GLU A 413 -13.95 22.23 6.44
C GLU A 413 -15.33 22.20 7.12
N GLY A 414 -15.66 23.26 7.87
CA GLY A 414 -16.92 23.39 8.62
C GLY A 414 -16.95 22.65 9.97
N TYR A 415 -15.83 22.10 10.41
CA TYR A 415 -15.69 21.40 11.69
C TYR A 415 -14.67 22.09 12.60
N GLU A 416 -14.90 21.97 13.90
CA GLU A 416 -13.95 22.42 14.92
C GLU A 416 -12.83 21.40 15.09
N LEU A 417 -11.60 21.88 15.34
CA LEU A 417 -10.49 21.02 15.75
C LEU A 417 -10.71 20.63 17.23
N PRO A 418 -10.75 19.34 17.56
CA PRO A 418 -11.02 18.91 18.93
C PRO A 418 -9.87 19.30 19.87
N ASP A 419 -10.20 19.52 21.14
CA ASP A 419 -9.21 19.72 22.22
C ASP A 419 -9.55 18.79 23.40
N PRO A 420 -8.76 17.73 23.66
CA PRO A 420 -7.48 17.41 23.02
C PRO A 420 -7.63 16.76 21.64
N ALA A 421 -6.75 17.12 20.70
CA ALA A 421 -6.70 16.58 19.34
C ALA A 421 -5.90 15.25 19.23
N VAL A 422 -5.91 14.41 20.26
CA VAL A 422 -5.06 13.21 20.35
C VAL A 422 -5.89 11.95 20.56
N PHE A 423 -5.61 10.91 19.79
CA PHE A 423 -6.35 9.65 19.77
C PHE A 423 -5.39 8.47 19.90
N GLY A 424 -5.47 7.74 21.01
CA GLY A 424 -4.60 6.60 21.33
C GLY A 424 -4.41 6.40 22.84
N PRO A 425 -3.50 5.50 23.26
CA PRO A 425 -2.61 4.73 22.39
C PRO A 425 -3.34 3.61 21.63
N LEU A 426 -2.80 3.27 20.47
CA LEU A 426 -3.15 2.12 19.65
C LEU A 426 -2.03 1.09 19.77
N GLU A 427 -2.31 -0.02 20.42
CA GLU A 427 -1.34 -1.09 20.68
C GLU A 427 -1.28 -2.08 19.52
N LEU A 428 -0.29 -1.95 18.65
CA LEU A 428 -0.02 -2.88 17.55
C LEU A 428 0.96 -3.96 18.02
N ASN A 429 0.58 -5.23 17.88
CA ASN A 429 1.40 -6.39 18.25
C ASN A 429 1.12 -7.59 17.34
N ALA A 430 1.89 -8.67 17.47
CA ALA A 430 1.83 -9.82 16.60
C ALA A 430 0.44 -10.44 16.46
N SER A 431 -0.38 -10.41 17.52
CA SER A 431 -1.72 -11.01 17.52
C SER A 431 -2.76 -10.21 16.72
N ASN A 432 -2.48 -8.93 16.44
CA ASN A 432 -3.40 -8.05 15.74
C ASN A 432 -2.80 -7.41 14.47
N ALA A 433 -1.51 -7.61 14.19
CA ALA A 433 -0.82 -7.00 13.07
C ALA A 433 -1.47 -7.29 11.70
N GLU A 434 -1.92 -8.52 11.48
CA GLU A 434 -2.61 -8.91 10.24
C GLU A 434 -3.93 -8.16 10.03
N ARG A 435 -4.68 -7.91 11.12
CA ARG A 435 -5.95 -7.16 11.07
C ARG A 435 -5.76 -5.65 11.17
N GLY A 436 -4.61 -5.20 11.66
CA GLY A 436 -4.35 -3.82 12.07
C GLY A 436 -5.13 -3.40 13.32
N VAL A 437 -4.93 -2.14 13.71
CA VAL A 437 -5.61 -1.46 14.82
C VAL A 437 -6.21 -0.15 14.34
N GLN A 438 -7.31 0.28 14.97
CA GLN A 438 -8.07 1.43 14.52
C GLN A 438 -8.65 2.23 15.68
N VAL A 439 -8.65 3.56 15.56
CA VAL A 439 -9.41 4.48 16.43
C VAL A 439 -10.39 5.32 15.63
N THR A 440 -11.49 5.77 16.26
CA THR A 440 -12.42 6.74 15.66
C THR A 440 -12.18 8.13 16.25
N ALA A 441 -12.03 9.14 15.40
CA ALA A 441 -11.86 10.54 15.76
C ALA A 441 -13.10 11.37 15.40
N LEU A 442 -13.75 11.99 16.39
CA LEU A 442 -14.99 12.73 16.23
C LEU A 442 -14.74 14.25 16.20
N ASN A 443 -15.36 14.97 15.27
CA ASN A 443 -15.41 16.45 15.29
C ASN A 443 -16.86 16.90 15.32
N THR A 444 -17.09 18.00 16.01
CA THR A 444 -18.36 18.73 16.03
C THR A 444 -18.35 19.77 14.91
N ARG A 445 -19.51 19.97 14.29
CA ARG A 445 -19.67 21.05 13.31
C ARG A 445 -19.53 22.40 13.99
N THR A 446 -18.91 23.35 13.30
CA THR A 446 -18.89 24.74 13.77
C THR A 446 -20.32 25.28 13.81
N PRO A 447 -20.81 25.83 14.94
CA PRO A 447 -22.12 26.42 15.03
C PRO A 447 -22.31 27.54 14.00
N GLN A 448 -23.40 27.48 13.23
CA GLN A 448 -23.81 28.60 12.37
C GLN A 448 -24.84 29.46 13.12
N PRO A 449 -24.76 30.81 13.03
CA PRO A 449 -25.76 31.68 13.65
C PRO A 449 -27.15 31.39 13.07
N ALA A 450 -28.14 31.23 13.94
CA ALA A 450 -29.52 31.06 13.53
C ALA A 450 -30.03 32.31 12.78
N ARG A 451 -30.81 32.10 11.72
CA ARG A 451 -31.45 33.16 10.92
C ARG A 451 -32.98 33.00 10.97
N GLY A 452 -33.70 34.12 10.99
CA GLY A 452 -35.16 34.19 11.07
C GLY A 452 -35.83 34.66 9.77
N SER A 453 -37.17 34.69 9.77
CA SER A 453 -37.98 35.19 8.65
C SER A 453 -39.13 36.08 9.16
N LEU A 454 -39.50 37.09 8.37
CA LEU A 454 -40.64 37.97 8.63
C LEU A 454 -41.65 37.84 7.49
N TRP A 455 -42.89 37.48 7.84
CA TRP A 455 -44.01 37.30 6.91
C TRP A 455 -45.01 38.42 7.09
N ILE A 456 -45.48 38.98 5.99
CA ILE A 456 -46.46 40.07 5.96
C ILE A 456 -47.75 39.47 5.44
N HIS A 457 -48.85 39.67 6.17
CA HIS A 457 -50.20 39.35 5.72
C HIS A 457 -51.01 40.64 5.62
N LYS A 458 -51.48 40.90 4.40
CA LYS A 458 -52.13 42.15 4.02
C LYS A 458 -53.59 41.94 3.78
N THR A 459 -54.43 42.73 4.46
CA THR A 459 -55.88 42.62 4.37
C THR A 459 -56.58 43.96 4.11
N ASP A 460 -57.83 43.88 3.68
CA ASP A 460 -58.76 44.99 3.60
C ASP A 460 -59.30 45.33 4.99
N ALA A 461 -59.14 46.58 5.42
CA ALA A 461 -59.52 47.01 6.77
C ALA A 461 -61.01 46.89 7.08
N LYS A 462 -61.89 46.80 6.07
CA LYS A 462 -63.34 46.73 6.25
C LYS A 462 -63.85 45.29 6.34
N ASN A 463 -63.40 44.40 5.46
CA ASN A 463 -63.92 43.03 5.38
C ASN A 463 -62.90 41.93 5.71
N GLY A 464 -61.63 42.28 5.93
CA GLY A 464 -60.58 41.34 6.29
C GLY A 464 -60.11 40.44 5.15
N GLU A 465 -60.58 40.68 3.92
CA GLU A 465 -60.17 39.89 2.75
C GLU A 465 -58.70 40.18 2.39
N PRO A 466 -57.95 39.18 1.89
CA PRO A 466 -56.55 39.38 1.49
C PRO A 466 -56.37 40.39 0.37
N LEU A 467 -55.26 41.13 0.40
CA LEU A 467 -54.92 42.17 -0.59
C LEU A 467 -53.65 41.86 -1.39
N PRO A 468 -53.77 41.37 -2.63
CA PRO A 468 -52.65 41.24 -3.55
C PRO A 468 -52.13 42.59 -4.06
N GLY A 469 -50.82 42.70 -4.26
CA GLY A 469 -50.15 43.82 -4.93
C GLY A 469 -49.71 44.99 -4.05
N ALA A 470 -49.77 44.87 -2.73
CA ALA A 470 -49.17 45.85 -1.81
C ALA A 470 -47.65 45.61 -1.76
N VAL A 471 -46.84 46.68 -1.79
CA VAL A 471 -45.37 46.60 -1.86
C VAL A 471 -44.72 47.13 -0.59
N PHE A 472 -43.86 46.34 0.01
CA PHE A 472 -43.18 46.62 1.26
C PHE A 472 -41.67 46.67 1.14
N GLU A 473 -41.04 47.54 1.93
CA GLU A 473 -39.61 47.50 2.21
C GLU A 473 -39.37 47.09 3.66
N LEU A 474 -38.35 46.27 3.90
CA LEU A 474 -37.88 45.95 5.23
C LEU A 474 -36.60 46.72 5.55
N TRP A 475 -36.54 47.31 6.73
CA TRP A 475 -35.40 48.08 7.22
C TRP A 475 -34.98 47.56 8.59
N ARG A 476 -33.68 47.40 8.80
CA ARG A 476 -33.10 46.99 10.09
C ARG A 476 -32.63 48.20 10.85
N GLU A 477 -33.05 48.31 12.09
CA GLU A 477 -32.53 49.28 13.07
C GLU A 477 -31.03 49.08 13.20
N THR A 478 -30.26 50.12 12.87
CA THR A 478 -28.78 50.04 12.90
C THR A 478 -28.12 51.27 13.50
N ASN A 479 -28.91 52.28 13.88
CA ASN A 479 -28.39 53.58 14.27
C ASN A 479 -28.66 53.91 15.75
N GLY A 480 -29.56 53.16 16.41
CA GLY A 480 -29.89 53.26 17.83
C GLY A 480 -30.95 54.32 18.16
N VAL A 481 -31.66 54.86 17.18
CA VAL A 481 -32.72 55.87 17.35
C VAL A 481 -34.07 55.25 17.04
N ALA A 482 -35.01 55.31 17.98
CA ALA A 482 -36.33 54.69 17.81
C ALA A 482 -37.12 55.28 16.61
N GLY A 483 -37.79 54.38 15.86
CA GLY A 483 -38.50 54.68 14.62
C GLY A 483 -37.65 54.41 13.37
N LEU A 484 -38.26 54.42 12.18
CA LEU A 484 -37.51 54.23 10.93
C LEU A 484 -36.85 55.53 10.45
N GLN A 485 -35.54 55.49 10.16
CA GLN A 485 -34.84 56.58 9.48
C GLN A 485 -34.37 56.16 8.08
N THR A 486 -35.11 56.53 7.03
CA THR A 486 -34.75 56.20 5.64
C THR A 486 -33.73 57.17 5.01
N GLY A 487 -33.28 58.18 5.73
CA GLY A 487 -32.35 59.21 5.24
C GLY A 487 -31.66 59.99 6.37
N GLY A 488 -30.76 60.92 6.02
CA GLY A 488 -29.96 61.68 6.98
C GLY A 488 -28.55 61.10 7.19
N ALA A 489 -27.86 61.54 8.25
CA ALA A 489 -26.44 61.20 8.48
C ALA A 489 -26.22 59.75 8.96
N ARG A 490 -27.24 59.10 9.50
CA ARG A 490 -27.21 57.71 9.99
C ARG A 490 -28.55 57.01 9.73
N PRO A 491 -28.88 56.69 8.46
CA PRO A 491 -30.11 55.98 8.14
C PRO A 491 -30.02 54.51 8.59
N ASP A 492 -31.18 53.88 8.74
CA ASP A 492 -31.30 52.45 8.93
C ASP A 492 -30.91 51.66 7.67
N THR A 493 -30.67 50.36 7.83
CA THR A 493 -30.18 49.53 6.72
C THR A 493 -31.34 48.77 6.07
N ARG A 494 -31.64 49.08 4.80
CA ARG A 494 -32.63 48.33 4.01
C ARG A 494 -32.19 46.88 3.79
N GLN A 495 -33.13 45.96 3.92
CA GLN A 495 -32.91 44.51 3.84
C GLN A 495 -33.52 43.96 2.55
N GLY A 496 -32.65 43.48 1.66
CA GLY A 496 -33.07 42.89 0.39
C GLY A 496 -33.80 43.85 -0.54
N ALA A 497 -34.45 43.29 -1.57
CA ALA A 497 -35.43 43.99 -2.39
C ALA A 497 -36.78 44.02 -1.67
N GLY A 498 -37.64 45.00 -1.99
CA GLY A 498 -39.00 45.01 -1.45
C GLY A 498 -39.81 43.79 -1.87
N CYS A 499 -40.82 43.42 -1.07
CA CYS A 499 -41.73 42.31 -1.37
C CYS A 499 -43.11 42.82 -1.76
N SER A 500 -43.76 42.15 -2.71
CA SER A 500 -45.14 42.41 -3.10
C SER A 500 -46.03 41.28 -2.60
N THR A 501 -47.19 41.62 -2.04
CA THR A 501 -48.16 40.63 -1.57
C THR A 501 -48.75 39.84 -2.74
N ASP A 502 -48.84 38.52 -2.58
CA ASP A 502 -49.39 37.58 -3.56
C ASP A 502 -50.93 37.52 -3.53
N GLU A 503 -51.54 36.59 -4.27
CA GLU A 503 -53.00 36.42 -4.38
C GLU A 503 -53.71 36.15 -3.05
N ILE A 504 -52.99 35.64 -2.05
CA ILE A 504 -53.52 35.42 -0.69
C ILE A 504 -53.06 36.51 0.29
N GLY A 505 -52.57 37.64 -0.24
CA GLY A 505 -52.18 38.81 0.55
C GLY A 505 -50.86 38.66 1.29
N VAL A 506 -49.99 37.71 0.93
CA VAL A 506 -48.78 37.38 1.68
C VAL A 506 -47.49 37.76 0.94
N CYS A 507 -46.49 38.29 1.66
CA CYS A 507 -45.09 38.30 1.20
C CYS A 507 -44.10 38.15 2.36
N SER A 508 -42.83 37.84 2.08
CA SER A 508 -41.87 37.47 3.14
C SER A 508 -40.44 37.95 2.87
N PHE A 509 -39.69 38.12 3.97
CA PHE A 509 -38.24 38.29 3.99
C PHE A 509 -37.60 37.15 4.79
N THR A 510 -36.68 36.39 4.19
CA THR A 510 -36.05 35.20 4.79
C THR A 510 -34.56 35.43 5.05
N GLU A 511 -33.92 34.52 5.82
CA GLU A 511 -32.48 34.54 6.13
C GLU A 511 -32.02 35.81 6.87
N LEU A 512 -32.90 36.39 7.69
CA LEU A 512 -32.62 37.61 8.43
C LEU A 512 -31.80 37.31 9.70
N PRO A 513 -30.72 38.06 9.98
CA PRO A 513 -30.05 37.99 11.28
C PRO A 513 -30.98 38.36 12.43
N ALA A 514 -30.63 37.98 13.67
CA ALA A 514 -31.30 38.55 14.84
C ALA A 514 -31.14 40.09 14.86
N GLY A 515 -32.21 40.80 15.24
CA GLY A 515 -32.26 42.24 15.18
C GLY A 515 -33.66 42.83 15.27
N THR A 516 -33.73 44.15 15.25
CA THR A 516 -34.98 44.92 15.23
C THR A 516 -35.23 45.47 13.84
N TYR A 517 -36.47 45.36 13.37
CA TYR A 517 -36.86 45.68 12.00
C TYR A 517 -38.10 46.57 11.95
N TYR A 518 -38.19 47.40 10.91
CA TYR A 518 -39.35 48.20 10.55
C TYR A 518 -39.79 47.85 9.13
N LEU A 519 -41.10 47.77 8.93
CA LEU A 519 -41.72 47.55 7.63
C LEU A 519 -42.27 48.88 7.13
N ARG A 520 -42.02 49.20 5.86
CA ARG A 520 -42.56 50.41 5.21
C ARG A 520 -43.37 50.02 3.99
N GLU A 521 -44.66 50.34 3.99
CA GLU A 521 -45.50 50.20 2.80
C GLU A 521 -45.16 51.32 1.81
N THR A 522 -44.85 50.96 0.57
CA THR A 522 -44.39 51.89 -0.47
C THR A 522 -45.38 52.02 -1.63
N ALA A 523 -46.24 51.03 -1.83
CA ALA A 523 -47.32 51.08 -2.79
C ALA A 523 -48.51 50.24 -2.31
N VAL A 524 -49.71 50.71 -2.65
CA VAL A 524 -50.97 50.00 -2.37
C VAL A 524 -51.64 49.58 -3.69
N PRO A 525 -52.48 48.54 -3.68
CA PRO A 525 -53.25 48.13 -4.86
C PRO A 525 -54.25 49.20 -5.33
N GLU A 526 -54.70 49.11 -6.59
CA GLU A 526 -55.72 50.01 -7.13
C GLU A 526 -57.00 50.00 -6.28
N GLY A 527 -57.55 51.18 -6.00
CA GLY A 527 -58.74 51.32 -5.17
C GLY A 527 -58.49 51.33 -3.66
N TYR A 528 -57.23 51.33 -3.21
CA TYR A 528 -56.83 51.51 -1.80
C TYR A 528 -56.02 52.80 -1.62
N VAL A 529 -55.96 53.28 -0.37
CA VAL A 529 -55.21 54.48 0.01
C VAL A 529 -53.98 54.08 0.81
N LEU A 530 -52.81 54.60 0.45
CA LEU A 530 -51.57 54.45 1.24
C LEU A 530 -51.76 55.19 2.57
N PRO A 531 -51.50 54.54 3.73
CA PRO A 531 -51.62 55.20 5.03
C PRO A 531 -50.77 56.46 5.15
N GLU A 532 -51.24 57.45 5.93
CA GLU A 532 -50.46 58.67 6.23
C GLU A 532 -49.14 58.33 6.95
N ASP A 533 -49.17 57.33 7.82
CA ASP A 533 -47.98 56.69 8.40
C ASP A 533 -47.83 55.27 7.84
N PRO A 534 -46.99 55.08 6.80
CA PRO A 534 -46.84 53.79 6.13
C PRO A 534 -45.83 52.87 6.85
N VAL A 535 -45.32 53.24 8.02
CA VAL A 535 -44.31 52.49 8.75
C VAL A 535 -44.94 51.70 9.90
N THR A 536 -44.60 50.42 10.02
CA THR A 536 -44.99 49.56 11.12
C THR A 536 -43.78 48.89 11.77
N GLY A 537 -43.91 48.52 13.05
CA GLY A 537 -42.84 47.96 13.88
C GLY A 537 -42.65 48.74 15.19
N PRO A 538 -41.58 48.46 15.97
CA PRO A 538 -40.49 47.51 15.67
C PRO A 538 -40.91 46.03 15.76
N TYR A 539 -40.38 45.20 14.87
CA TYR A 539 -40.45 43.74 14.89
C TYR A 539 -39.09 43.17 15.31
N VAL A 540 -39.06 42.33 16.35
CA VAL A 540 -37.81 41.81 16.92
C VAL A 540 -37.64 40.34 16.54
N LEU A 541 -36.52 40.02 15.88
CA LEU A 541 -36.05 38.67 15.67
C LEU A 541 -34.97 38.35 16.70
N THR A 542 -35.17 37.32 17.52
CA THR A 542 -34.20 36.86 18.53
C THR A 542 -33.48 35.60 18.07
N GLU A 543 -32.30 35.34 18.63
CA GLU A 543 -31.55 34.09 18.38
C GLU A 543 -32.18 32.86 19.08
N GLU A 544 -33.13 33.08 20.00
CA GLU A 544 -33.73 32.01 20.82
C GLU A 544 -34.87 31.24 20.13
N ASN A 545 -35.40 31.72 18.99
CA ASN A 545 -36.47 31.05 18.22
C ASN A 545 -36.14 30.91 16.71
N PRO A 546 -35.16 30.07 16.32
CA PRO A 546 -34.86 29.82 14.91
C PRO A 546 -36.04 29.08 14.25
N GLY A 547 -36.81 29.79 13.41
CA GLY A 547 -37.96 29.23 12.69
C GLY A 547 -39.33 29.73 13.15
N GLU A 548 -39.43 30.63 14.14
CA GLU A 548 -40.69 31.34 14.36
C GLU A 548 -40.94 32.35 13.24
N GLU A 549 -42.09 32.21 12.59
CA GLU A 549 -42.59 33.16 11.62
C GLU A 549 -43.12 34.38 12.38
N VAL A 550 -42.40 35.51 12.32
CA VAL A 550 -42.99 36.78 12.75
C VAL A 550 -43.98 37.19 11.68
N VAL A 551 -45.27 36.89 11.93
CA VAL A 551 -46.38 37.29 11.07
C VAL A 551 -46.83 38.70 11.43
N VAL A 552 -46.78 39.59 10.44
CA VAL A 552 -47.13 40.99 10.54
C VAL A 552 -48.43 41.23 9.78
N GLU A 553 -49.49 41.57 10.52
CA GLU A 553 -50.80 41.89 9.97
C GLU A 553 -50.89 43.40 9.64
N VAL A 554 -51.15 43.74 8.37
CA VAL A 554 -51.26 45.13 7.91
C VAL A 554 -52.53 45.32 7.09
N ALA A 555 -53.37 46.30 7.43
CA ALA A 555 -54.66 46.53 6.76
C ALA A 555 -54.75 47.90 6.04
N ASN A 556 -55.34 47.95 4.83
CA ASN A 556 -55.55 49.21 4.08
C ASN A 556 -57.02 49.55 3.95
N GLN A 557 -57.31 50.85 3.93
CA GLN A 557 -58.66 51.36 3.68
C GLN A 557 -58.90 51.52 2.17
N ARG A 558 -60.12 51.23 1.72
CA ARG A 558 -60.56 51.47 0.34
C ARG A 558 -60.64 52.98 0.07
N GLY A 559 -60.18 53.40 -1.11
CA GLY A 559 -60.42 54.73 -1.65
C GLY A 559 -61.81 54.84 -2.28
N GLU A 560 -62.39 56.04 -2.36
CA GLU A 560 -63.69 56.24 -2.99
C GLU A 560 -63.67 55.89 -4.49
N PRO A 561 -64.70 55.21 -5.04
CA PRO A 561 -64.74 54.84 -6.45
C PRO A 561 -64.94 56.08 -7.35
N GLY A 562 -63.85 56.55 -7.98
CA GLY A 562 -63.85 57.22 -9.28
C GLY A 562 -64.54 58.59 -9.43
N LYS A 563 -63.74 59.66 -9.44
CA LYS A 563 -63.93 60.78 -10.39
C LYS A 563 -62.74 60.85 -11.33
N GLY A 564 -62.94 60.39 -12.57
CA GLY A 564 -62.01 60.66 -13.66
C GLY A 564 -61.97 62.14 -14.04
N GLY A 565 -60.80 62.62 -14.45
CA GLY A 565 -60.60 63.94 -15.04
C GLY A 565 -59.15 64.20 -15.44
N LYS A 566 -58.88 64.14 -16.75
CA LYS A 566 -57.57 64.39 -17.41
C LYS A 566 -56.91 65.71 -17.01
N GLY A 567 -55.58 65.72 -16.91
CA GLY A 567 -54.76 66.93 -17.02
C GLY A 567 -53.26 66.66 -16.89
N ARG A 568 -52.60 66.30 -18.01
CA ARG A 568 -51.43 66.99 -18.59
C ARG A 568 -50.25 67.27 -17.65
N ASP A 569 -49.18 66.53 -17.92
CA ASP A 569 -47.81 67.01 -18.14
C ASP A 569 -47.48 68.43 -17.68
N ARG A 570 -46.55 68.53 -16.72
CA ARG A 570 -45.55 69.60 -16.66
C ARG A 570 -44.29 69.08 -15.98
N THR A 571 -43.31 68.86 -16.84
CA THR A 571 -41.85 68.96 -16.64
C THR A 571 -41.45 69.89 -15.48
N LEU A 572 -40.61 69.38 -14.57
CA LEU A 572 -39.17 69.67 -14.50
C LEU A 572 -38.48 68.74 -13.48
#